data_AF-A0A8J5JU21-F1
#
_entry.id   AF-A0A8J5JU21-F1
#
_cell.length_a   1.000
_cell.length_b   1.000
_cell.length_c   1.000
_cell.angle_alpha   90.00
_cell.angle_beta   90.00
_cell.angle_gamma   90.00
#
_symmetry.space_group_name_H-M   'P 1'
#
loop_
_entity.id
_entity.type
_entity.pdbx_description
1 polymer ?
#
loop_
_entity_poly.entity_id
_entity_poly.type
_entity_poly.pdbx_seq_one_letter_code
_entity_poly.pdbx_strand_id
1 'polypeptide(L)'
;MCDYYRQEVHVSYTSLPEETPNTSSPRKCVRIHVDDQDGICDFPTLPSPGKFLTLCQLIDVLKSGSQLDCVPLGVKNNVYFLISNIANVAKQKMKGRSDYVDDCGVWDSCKGSTVNSYVLLNSDGGSRVIYLKNTVYCTESRVGGKSKWLPLAPQPHGQNVMKLHRYYATLKGNASYKKRITCVSGGVFDGLSVVEYSGVYVDTTVLHSNAKNSTRAYVRSNPTVLEKIRGGKKQDTPRGVSNNG
;
A
#
# COMPACT_ATOMS: atom_id res chain seq x y z
N MET A 1 -29.83 -15.64 -1.00
CA MET A 1 -30.57 -15.11 0.17
C MET A 1 -29.65 -15.23 1.36
N CYS A 2 -29.08 -14.12 1.80
CA CYS A 2 -28.36 -14.03 3.07
C CYS A 2 -28.97 -12.83 3.79
N ASP A 3 -29.90 -13.11 4.70
CA ASP A 3 -30.49 -12.09 5.55
C ASP A 3 -29.54 -11.82 6.71
N TYR A 4 -29.02 -10.61 6.81
CA TYR A 4 -28.23 -10.16 7.95
C TYR A 4 -28.95 -8.99 8.61
N TYR A 5 -29.25 -9.17 9.89
CA TYR A 5 -29.89 -8.18 10.75
C TYR A 5 -29.08 -6.88 10.78
N ARG A 6 -29.78 -5.77 10.47
CA ARG A 6 -29.23 -4.41 10.47
C ARG A 6 -29.38 -3.83 11.88
N GLN A 7 -28.28 -3.61 12.57
CA GLN A 7 -28.23 -2.82 13.80
C GLN A 7 -27.89 -1.38 13.42
N GLU A 8 -28.75 -0.42 13.75
CA GLU A 8 -28.51 0.99 13.49
C GLU A 8 -27.54 1.56 14.54
N VAL A 9 -26.38 2.02 14.09
CA VAL A 9 -25.41 2.74 14.93
C VAL A 9 -25.53 4.22 14.60
N HIS A 10 -26.04 4.99 15.56
CA HIS A 10 -26.05 6.45 15.50
C HIS A 10 -24.64 6.97 15.83
N VAL A 11 -23.99 7.60 14.86
CA VAL A 11 -22.69 8.26 15.06
C VAL A 11 -22.91 9.77 15.11
N SER A 12 -22.74 10.36 16.29
CA SER A 12 -22.72 11.82 16.47
C SER A 12 -21.30 12.34 16.32
N TYR A 13 -21.11 13.32 15.42
CA TYR A 13 -19.83 14.00 15.22
C TYR A 13 -19.78 15.26 16.06
N THR A 14 -18.84 15.31 17.00
CA THR A 14 -18.42 16.55 17.67
C THR A 14 -17.28 17.15 16.85
N SER A 15 -17.50 18.36 16.33
CA SER A 15 -16.49 19.12 15.61
C SER A 15 -15.36 19.55 16.54
N LEU A 16 -14.13 19.09 16.27
CA LEU A 16 -12.91 19.54 16.93
C LEU A 16 -12.37 20.81 16.25
N PRO A 17 -11.70 21.69 17.01
CA PRO A 17 -11.20 22.96 16.49
C PRO A 17 -10.03 22.77 15.52
N GLU A 18 -9.93 23.68 14.54
CA GLU A 18 -8.86 23.76 13.55
C GLU A 18 -7.50 24.00 14.21
N GLU A 19 -6.61 23.01 14.16
CA GLU A 19 -5.19 23.21 14.45
C GLU A 19 -4.43 23.62 13.19
N THR A 20 -3.70 24.73 13.33
CA THR A 20 -2.84 25.30 12.29
C THR A 20 -1.64 24.39 11.93
N PRO A 21 -1.20 24.36 10.67
CA PRO A 21 -0.15 23.45 10.23
C PRO A 21 1.23 24.08 10.43
N ASN A 22 1.98 23.65 11.43
CA ASN A 22 3.43 23.89 11.46
C ASN A 22 4.18 22.91 12.35
N THR A 23 4.75 21.88 11.72
CA THR A 23 6.14 21.40 11.85
C THR A 23 6.23 19.99 11.29
N SER A 24 7.10 19.81 10.28
CA SER A 24 7.40 18.51 9.68
C SER A 24 8.24 17.66 10.65
N SER A 25 7.58 17.07 11.63
CA SER A 25 8.19 16.05 12.48
C SER A 25 8.37 14.76 11.67
N PRO A 26 9.55 14.14 11.66
CA PRO A 26 9.77 12.90 10.94
C PRO A 26 8.86 11.81 11.52
N ARG A 27 7.94 11.29 10.69
CA ARG A 27 7.08 10.17 11.05
C ARG A 27 7.97 8.99 11.44
N LYS A 28 8.05 8.74 12.75
CA LYS A 28 8.70 7.57 13.31
C LYS A 28 7.84 6.39 12.86
N CYS A 29 8.26 5.64 11.85
CA CYS A 29 7.67 4.32 11.61
C CYS A 29 7.92 3.58 12.93
N VAL A 30 6.85 3.39 13.68
CA VAL A 30 6.90 2.83 15.01
C VAL A 30 7.51 1.45 14.82
N ARG A 31 8.78 1.30 15.22
CA ARG A 31 9.21 -0.01 15.69
C ARG A 31 8.26 -0.29 16.83
N ILE A 32 7.32 -1.19 16.59
CA ILE A 32 6.60 -1.83 17.68
C ILE A 32 7.75 -2.41 18.51
N HIS A 33 8.09 -1.72 19.61
CA HIS A 33 9.00 -2.24 20.61
C HIS A 33 8.19 -3.34 21.25
N VAL A 34 8.33 -4.53 20.67
CA VAL A 34 7.96 -5.76 21.33
C VAL A 34 9.01 -5.89 22.41
N ASP A 35 8.65 -5.52 23.65
CA ASP A 35 9.37 -6.02 24.81
C ASP A 35 9.49 -7.54 24.64
N ASP A 36 10.65 -8.12 24.98
CA ASP A 36 11.10 -9.52 24.79
C ASP A 36 10.19 -10.61 25.44
N GLN A 37 8.88 -10.44 25.39
CA GLN A 37 7.93 -11.53 25.45
C GLN A 37 7.53 -11.86 24.02
N ASP A 38 7.46 -13.15 23.71
CA ASP A 38 7.13 -13.77 22.42
C ASP A 38 5.73 -13.41 21.88
N GLY A 39 5.41 -12.11 21.83
CA GLY A 39 4.18 -11.55 21.31
C GLY A 39 4.18 -11.72 19.81
N ILE A 40 3.68 -12.88 19.38
CA ILE A 40 3.28 -13.15 18.00
C ILE A 40 2.30 -12.04 17.60
N CYS A 41 2.80 -11.04 16.86
CA CYS A 41 1.95 -10.08 16.19
C CYS A 41 1.18 -10.82 15.11
N ASP A 42 -0.05 -11.23 15.41
CA ASP A 42 -0.89 -11.92 14.45
C ASP A 42 -1.34 -10.93 13.37
N PHE A 43 -0.66 -10.97 12.23
CA PHE A 43 -0.98 -10.12 11.10
C PHE A 43 -2.27 -10.60 10.42
N PRO A 44 -3.08 -9.71 9.84
CA PRO A 44 -4.28 -10.11 9.11
C PRO A 44 -3.92 -11.06 7.97
N THR A 45 -4.46 -12.28 7.99
CA THR A 45 -4.16 -13.30 6.98
C THR A 45 -5.07 -13.19 5.77
N LEU A 46 -4.53 -13.40 4.58
CA LEU A 46 -5.32 -13.53 3.36
C LEU A 46 -6.31 -14.70 3.49
N PRO A 47 -7.59 -14.54 3.09
CA PRO A 47 -8.59 -15.61 3.18
C PRO A 47 -8.26 -16.87 2.37
N SER A 48 -7.35 -16.77 1.41
CA SER A 48 -6.90 -17.90 0.60
C SER A 48 -5.39 -17.78 0.37
N PRO A 49 -4.58 -18.65 1.01
CA PRO A 49 -3.13 -18.64 0.82
C PRO A 49 -2.74 -18.71 -0.66
N GLY A 50 -1.73 -17.92 -1.05
CA GLY A 50 -1.27 -17.82 -2.42
C GLY A 50 -2.18 -17.03 -3.37
N LYS A 51 -3.28 -16.44 -2.88
CA LYS A 51 -4.20 -15.59 -3.66
C LYS A 51 -4.39 -14.24 -2.99
N PHE A 52 -4.38 -13.20 -3.81
CA PHE A 52 -4.75 -11.86 -3.36
C PHE A 52 -6.25 -11.74 -3.07
N LEU A 53 -6.64 -10.73 -2.30
CA LEU A 53 -8.04 -10.39 -1.99
C LEU A 53 -8.86 -10.23 -3.28
N THR A 54 -10.09 -10.73 -3.27
CA THR A 54 -11.08 -10.40 -4.29
C THR A 54 -11.54 -8.94 -4.16
N LEU A 55 -12.27 -8.41 -5.13
CA LEU A 55 -12.81 -7.05 -5.04
C LEU A 55 -13.73 -6.87 -3.83
N CYS A 56 -14.59 -7.86 -3.54
CA CYS A 56 -15.48 -7.82 -2.38
C CYS A 56 -14.69 -7.79 -1.08
N GLN A 57 -13.75 -8.73 -0.91
CA GLN A 57 -12.89 -8.78 0.28
C GLN A 57 -12.08 -7.50 0.48
N LEU A 58 -11.55 -6.93 -0.61
CA LEU A 58 -10.84 -5.64 -0.57
C LEU A 58 -11.75 -4.52 -0.03
N ILE A 59 -13.01 -4.46 -0.48
CA ILE A 59 -13.98 -3.47 -0.01
C ILE A 59 -14.31 -3.68 1.47
N ASP A 60 -14.46 -4.93 1.90
CA ASP A 60 -14.70 -5.24 3.31
C ASP A 60 -13.52 -4.78 4.18
N VAL A 61 -12.29 -5.04 3.74
CA VAL A 61 -11.07 -4.52 4.40
C VAL A 61 -11.05 -2.99 4.44
N LEU A 62 -11.47 -2.29 3.38
CA LEU A 62 -11.54 -0.83 3.37
C LEU A 62 -12.62 -0.29 4.33
N LYS A 63 -13.71 -1.02 4.53
CA LYS A 63 -14.82 -0.61 5.41
C LYS A 63 -14.51 -0.82 6.89
N SER A 64 -13.85 -1.92 7.25
CA SER A 64 -13.70 -2.33 8.66
C SER A 64 -12.26 -2.53 9.12
N GLY A 65 -11.27 -2.36 8.23
CA GLY A 65 -9.87 -2.61 8.55
C GLY A 65 -9.29 -1.56 9.50
N SER A 66 -8.42 -2.01 10.39
CA SER A 66 -7.59 -1.10 11.18
C SER A 66 -6.47 -0.54 10.31
N GLN A 67 -6.40 0.77 10.20
CA GLN A 67 -5.40 1.47 9.39
C GLN A 67 -4.06 1.56 10.12
N LEU A 68 -2.97 1.28 9.40
CA LEU A 68 -1.59 1.47 9.85
C LEU A 68 -0.93 2.65 9.14
N ASP A 69 0.13 3.20 9.75
CA ASP A 69 0.91 4.30 9.14
C ASP A 69 1.94 3.82 8.11
N CYS A 70 2.53 2.64 8.35
CA CYS A 70 3.52 2.01 7.50
C CYS A 70 3.28 0.50 7.43
N VAL A 71 3.85 -0.16 6.42
CA VAL A 71 3.90 -1.62 6.38
C VAL A 71 4.78 -2.11 7.55
N PRO A 72 4.29 -3.01 8.41
CA PRO A 72 5.09 -3.54 9.53
C PRO A 72 6.36 -4.24 9.06
N LEU A 73 7.38 -4.29 9.91
CA LEU A 73 8.57 -5.11 9.66
C LEU A 73 8.28 -6.59 9.97
N GLY A 74 9.14 -7.50 9.50
CA GLY A 74 9.06 -8.93 9.74
C GLY A 74 8.61 -9.75 8.53
N VAL A 75 8.52 -11.06 8.72
CA VAL A 75 8.11 -12.02 7.69
C VAL A 75 6.62 -11.84 7.39
N LYS A 76 6.25 -11.84 6.09
CA LYS A 76 4.89 -11.54 5.62
C LYS A 76 4.35 -12.66 4.75
N ASN A 77 3.82 -13.72 5.36
CA ASN A 77 3.36 -14.90 4.62
C ASN A 77 1.85 -14.90 4.49
N ASN A 78 1.33 -14.68 3.29
CA ASN A 78 -0.11 -14.66 3.03
C ASN A 78 -0.87 -13.67 3.93
N VAL A 79 -0.42 -12.42 3.98
CA VAL A 79 -0.97 -11.36 4.86
C VAL A 79 -1.38 -10.13 4.07
N TYR A 80 -2.19 -9.27 4.69
CA TYR A 80 -2.52 -7.96 4.16
C TYR A 80 -2.51 -6.87 5.23
N PHE A 81 -2.33 -5.63 4.79
CA PHE A 81 -2.32 -4.45 5.64
C PHE A 81 -3.13 -3.33 4.99
N LEU A 82 -4.00 -2.68 5.74
CA LEU A 82 -4.61 -1.41 5.36
C LEU A 82 -3.69 -0.28 5.86
N ILE A 83 -3.22 0.58 4.96
CA ILE A 83 -2.31 1.68 5.28
C ILE A 83 -2.85 3.03 4.82
N SER A 84 -2.47 4.09 5.55
CA SER A 84 -2.63 5.46 5.05
C SER A 84 -1.74 5.69 3.83
N ASN A 85 -2.31 6.24 2.76
CA ASN A 85 -1.58 6.58 1.54
C ASN A 85 -1.46 8.09 1.31
N ILE A 86 -1.88 8.91 2.29
CA ILE A 86 -1.94 10.37 2.17
C ILE A 86 -0.58 10.97 1.76
N ALA A 87 0.52 10.47 2.33
CA ALA A 87 1.87 10.95 2.02
C ALA A 87 2.26 10.69 0.55
N ASN A 88 1.88 9.53 0.00
CA ASN A 88 2.14 9.22 -1.41
C ASN A 88 1.24 10.02 -2.33
N VAL A 89 -0.02 10.27 -1.95
CA VAL A 89 -0.91 11.16 -2.69
C VAL A 89 -0.31 12.57 -2.78
N ALA A 90 0.20 13.11 -1.67
CA ALA A 90 0.88 14.40 -1.66
C ALA A 90 2.14 14.39 -2.55
N LYS A 91 2.97 13.34 -2.47
CA LYS A 91 4.15 13.18 -3.36
C LYS A 91 3.77 13.14 -4.83
N GLN A 92 2.71 12.42 -5.20
CA GLN A 92 2.24 12.32 -6.59
C GLN A 92 1.77 13.67 -7.14
N LYS A 93 1.13 14.52 -6.32
CA LYS A 93 0.77 15.90 -6.71
C LYS A 93 2.01 16.72 -7.09
N MET A 94 3.14 16.45 -6.45
CA MET A 94 4.44 17.05 -6.77
C MET A 94 5.22 16.29 -7.86
N LYS A 95 4.55 15.44 -8.65
CA LYS A 95 5.14 14.55 -9.67
C LYS A 95 6.18 13.55 -9.13
N GLY A 96 6.18 13.31 -7.82
CA GLY A 96 7.00 12.31 -7.16
C GLY A 96 6.46 10.89 -7.36
N ARG A 97 7.33 9.89 -7.21
CA ARG A 97 6.94 8.48 -7.22
C ARG A 97 6.40 8.07 -5.84
N SER A 98 5.41 7.18 -5.83
CA SER A 98 4.98 6.54 -4.58
C SER A 98 6.10 5.70 -4.01
N ASP A 99 6.18 5.68 -2.68
CA ASP A 99 7.14 4.89 -1.94
C ASP A 99 6.41 3.99 -0.95
N TYR A 100 6.71 2.71 -1.03
CA TYR A 100 6.13 1.66 -0.19
C TYR A 100 7.29 0.81 0.32
N VAL A 101 7.96 1.35 1.33
CA VAL A 101 9.13 0.72 1.95
C VAL A 101 8.68 -0.56 2.65
N ASP A 102 9.37 -1.65 2.34
CA ASP A 102 9.28 -2.92 3.07
C ASP A 102 10.67 -3.55 3.22
N ASP A 103 10.73 -4.62 4.01
CA ASP A 103 11.94 -5.36 4.38
C ASP A 103 12.00 -6.75 3.75
N CYS A 104 11.13 -7.04 2.79
CA CYS A 104 11.06 -8.34 2.10
C CYS A 104 12.12 -8.53 1.01
N GLY A 105 13.11 -7.65 0.91
CA GLY A 105 14.18 -7.71 -0.10
C GLY A 105 13.86 -6.98 -1.40
N VAL A 106 14.42 -7.47 -2.52
CA VAL A 106 14.37 -6.78 -3.83
C VAL A 106 13.25 -7.33 -4.71
N TRP A 107 12.27 -6.48 -5.02
CA TRP A 107 11.21 -6.76 -5.98
C TRP A 107 11.72 -6.71 -7.42
N ASP A 108 11.27 -7.62 -8.26
CA ASP A 108 11.55 -7.63 -9.70
C ASP A 108 10.69 -6.56 -10.39
N SER A 109 11.27 -5.36 -10.55
CA SER A 109 10.61 -4.23 -11.18
C SER A 109 10.31 -4.45 -12.67
N CYS A 110 11.07 -5.32 -13.34
CA CYS A 110 10.90 -5.60 -14.77
C CYS A 110 9.68 -6.48 -15.03
N LYS A 111 9.31 -7.32 -14.05
CA LYS A 111 8.09 -8.14 -14.09
C LYS A 111 6.90 -7.47 -13.39
N GLY A 112 7.09 -6.24 -12.91
CA GLY A 112 6.03 -5.48 -12.30
C GLY A 112 4.95 -5.09 -13.32
N SER A 113 3.69 -5.10 -12.90
CA SER A 113 2.58 -4.66 -13.74
C SER A 113 1.63 -3.76 -12.97
N THR A 114 0.91 -2.91 -13.70
CA THR A 114 -0.05 -1.97 -13.11
C THR A 114 -1.39 -2.08 -13.81
N VAL A 115 -2.46 -2.18 -13.03
CA VAL A 115 -3.83 -2.30 -13.52
C VAL A 115 -4.71 -1.26 -12.84
N ASN A 116 -5.48 -0.52 -13.64
CA ASN A 116 -6.46 0.45 -13.15
C ASN A 116 -7.88 -0.10 -13.35
N SER A 117 -8.75 0.08 -12.36
CA SER A 117 -10.17 -0.23 -12.48
C SER A 117 -11.01 0.80 -11.73
N TYR A 118 -12.21 1.10 -12.24
CA TYR A 118 -13.19 1.92 -11.54
C TYR A 118 -14.25 1.02 -10.92
N VAL A 119 -14.69 1.36 -9.72
CA VAL A 119 -15.68 0.59 -8.97
C VAL A 119 -16.76 1.53 -8.50
N LEU A 120 -18.00 1.18 -8.82
CA LEU A 120 -19.19 1.82 -8.27
C LEU A 120 -19.57 1.11 -6.97
N LEU A 121 -19.72 1.89 -5.90
CA LEU A 121 -20.34 1.47 -4.65
C LEU A 121 -21.83 1.82 -4.70
N ASN A 122 -22.67 0.81 -4.53
CA ASN A 122 -24.11 0.98 -4.49
C ASN A 122 -24.57 1.32 -3.06
N SER A 123 -25.73 1.96 -2.94
CA SER A 123 -26.34 2.29 -1.66
C SER A 123 -26.78 1.06 -0.84
N ASP A 124 -27.02 -0.07 -1.51
CA ASP A 124 -27.32 -1.37 -0.88
C ASP A 124 -26.08 -2.07 -0.31
N GLY A 125 -24.90 -1.44 -0.38
CA GLY A 125 -23.62 -2.00 0.05
C GLY A 125 -22.92 -2.86 -1.00
N GLY A 126 -23.59 -3.14 -2.12
CA GLY A 126 -23.02 -3.85 -3.27
C GLY A 126 -21.96 -3.04 -4.01
N SER A 127 -21.21 -3.71 -4.87
CA SER A 127 -20.23 -3.05 -5.73
C SER A 127 -20.10 -3.72 -7.08
N ARG A 128 -19.72 -2.95 -8.10
CA ARG A 128 -19.42 -3.47 -9.44
C ARG A 128 -18.34 -2.69 -10.14
N VAL A 129 -17.61 -3.37 -11.02
CA VAL A 129 -16.63 -2.73 -11.90
C VAL A 129 -17.36 -1.93 -12.98
N ILE A 130 -16.94 -0.70 -13.18
CA ILE A 130 -17.41 0.20 -14.24
C ILE A 130 -16.20 0.68 -15.05
N TYR A 131 -16.47 1.32 -16.19
CA TYR A 131 -15.45 1.77 -17.12
C TYR A 131 -15.63 3.24 -17.43
N LEU A 132 -14.52 3.99 -17.50
CA LEU A 132 -14.54 5.38 -17.94
C LEU A 132 -14.21 5.43 -19.44
N LYS A 133 -15.13 5.93 -20.26
CA LYS A 133 -14.97 6.10 -21.71
C LYS A 133 -15.45 7.49 -22.09
N ASN A 134 -14.63 8.28 -22.79
CA ASN A 134 -14.98 9.65 -23.21
C ASN A 134 -15.59 10.46 -22.04
N THR A 135 -14.90 10.46 -20.90
CA THR A 135 -15.31 11.13 -19.64
C THR A 135 -16.65 10.71 -19.03
N VAL A 136 -17.32 9.68 -19.55
CA VAL A 136 -18.55 9.12 -18.97
C VAL A 136 -18.34 7.71 -18.44
N TYR A 137 -19.03 7.38 -17.35
CA TYR A 137 -19.00 6.03 -16.80
C TYR A 137 -19.98 5.12 -17.54
N CYS A 138 -19.49 3.92 -17.86
CA CYS A 138 -20.19 2.92 -18.65
C CYS A 138 -20.13 1.53 -18.01
N THR A 139 -21.10 0.70 -18.35
CA THR A 139 -21.05 -0.77 -18.17
C THR A 139 -20.70 -1.45 -19.49
N GLU A 140 -20.01 -2.59 -19.41
CA GLU A 140 -19.79 -3.46 -20.56
C GLU A 140 -21.02 -4.35 -20.79
N SER A 141 -21.53 -4.40 -22.01
CA SER A 141 -22.49 -5.41 -22.45
C SER A 141 -21.89 -6.15 -23.64
N ARG A 142 -22.00 -7.48 -23.68
CA ARG A 142 -21.54 -8.29 -24.81
C ARG A 142 -22.74 -8.75 -25.62
N VAL A 143 -22.80 -8.33 -26.88
CA VAL A 143 -23.86 -8.71 -27.82
C VAL A 143 -23.21 -9.26 -29.08
N GLY A 144 -23.43 -10.54 -29.38
CA GLY A 144 -22.82 -11.22 -30.53
C GLY A 144 -21.29 -11.25 -30.48
N GLY A 145 -20.70 -11.48 -29.30
CA GLY A 145 -19.23 -11.53 -29.11
C GLY A 145 -18.52 -10.17 -29.15
N LYS A 146 -19.24 -9.07 -29.42
CA LYS A 146 -18.69 -7.71 -29.43
C LYS A 146 -19.05 -6.96 -28.16
N SER A 147 -18.07 -6.29 -27.55
CA SER A 147 -18.31 -5.42 -26.39
C SER A 147 -18.93 -4.10 -26.84
N LYS A 148 -20.08 -3.76 -26.25
CA LYS A 148 -20.73 -2.45 -26.33
C LYS A 148 -20.62 -1.76 -24.98
N TRP A 149 -20.21 -0.50 -24.99
CA TRP A 149 -20.12 0.33 -23.79
C TRP A 149 -21.40 1.13 -23.64
N LEU A 150 -22.20 0.82 -22.62
CA LEU A 150 -23.46 1.51 -22.35
C LEU A 150 -23.24 2.53 -21.24
N PRO A 151 -23.43 3.84 -21.49
CA PRO A 151 -23.36 4.85 -20.46
C PRO A 151 -24.35 4.58 -19.33
N LEU A 152 -23.93 4.83 -18.10
CA LEU A 152 -24.80 4.78 -16.93
C LEU A 152 -25.79 5.96 -16.95
N ALA A 153 -27.05 5.70 -16.59
CA ALA A 153 -28.09 6.71 -16.44
C ALA A 153 -28.89 6.44 -15.16
N PRO A 154 -28.86 7.32 -14.14
CA PRO A 154 -28.03 8.54 -14.08
C PRO A 154 -26.52 8.23 -13.97
N GLN A 155 -25.68 9.22 -14.28
CA GLN A 155 -24.24 9.11 -14.00
C GLN A 155 -24.02 9.09 -12.48
N PRO A 156 -23.14 8.22 -11.97
CA PRO A 156 -22.93 8.09 -10.53
C PRO A 156 -22.25 9.34 -9.96
N HIS A 157 -22.61 9.69 -8.72
CA HIS A 157 -21.94 10.76 -8.00
C HIS A 157 -20.49 10.38 -7.69
N GLY A 158 -19.57 11.37 -7.71
CA GLY A 158 -18.13 11.11 -7.57
C GLY A 158 -17.75 10.41 -6.26
N GLN A 159 -18.53 10.61 -5.18
CA GLN A 159 -18.31 9.95 -3.89
C GLN A 159 -18.61 8.43 -3.92
N ASN A 160 -19.39 7.98 -4.90
CA ASN A 160 -19.77 6.56 -5.04
C ASN A 160 -18.82 5.81 -5.98
N VAL A 161 -17.90 6.51 -6.65
CA VAL A 161 -16.95 5.90 -7.57
C VAL A 161 -15.56 6.01 -6.99
N MET A 162 -14.91 4.85 -6.85
CA MET A 162 -13.50 4.78 -6.50
C MET A 162 -12.69 4.21 -7.66
N LYS A 163 -11.48 4.74 -7.83
CA LYS A 163 -10.47 4.21 -8.75
C LYS A 163 -9.46 3.42 -7.96
N LEU A 164 -9.29 2.17 -8.36
CA LEU A 164 -8.30 1.25 -7.82
C LEU A 164 -7.10 1.20 -8.77
N HIS A 165 -5.94 1.61 -8.27
CA HIS A 165 -4.66 1.48 -8.94
C HIS A 165 -3.87 0.35 -8.30
N ARG A 166 -3.78 -0.80 -8.98
CA ARG A 166 -3.12 -2.01 -8.47
C ARG A 166 -1.75 -2.17 -9.08
N TYR A 167 -0.71 -2.09 -8.24
CA TYR A 167 0.66 -2.45 -8.60
C TYR A 167 0.95 -3.88 -8.16
N TYR A 168 1.44 -4.71 -9.07
CA TYR A 168 1.84 -6.10 -8.82
C TYR A 168 3.35 -6.22 -8.98
N ALA A 169 3.97 -7.00 -8.08
CA ALA A 169 5.39 -7.33 -8.17
C ALA A 169 5.65 -8.75 -7.65
N THR A 170 6.73 -9.35 -8.12
CA THR A 170 7.27 -10.64 -7.64
C THR A 170 8.64 -10.41 -7.02
N LEU A 171 9.01 -11.19 -6.01
CA LEU A 171 10.36 -11.10 -5.44
C LEU A 171 11.41 -11.62 -6.44
N LYS A 172 12.53 -10.90 -6.60
CA LYS A 172 13.56 -11.25 -7.59
C LYS A 172 14.18 -12.63 -7.34
N GLY A 173 14.34 -13.01 -6.07
CA GLY A 173 14.86 -14.32 -5.65
C GLY A 173 13.81 -15.43 -5.49
N ASN A 174 12.51 -15.10 -5.58
CA ASN A 174 11.43 -16.06 -5.44
C ASN A 174 10.15 -15.55 -6.15
N ALA A 175 9.91 -16.00 -7.38
CA ALA A 175 8.75 -15.57 -8.16
C ALA A 175 7.39 -16.05 -7.58
N SER A 176 7.40 -17.05 -6.68
CA SER A 176 6.19 -17.50 -5.99
C SER A 176 5.74 -16.52 -4.91
N TYR A 177 6.66 -15.70 -4.38
CA TYR A 177 6.37 -14.66 -3.41
C TYR A 177 6.04 -13.34 -4.12
N LYS A 178 4.81 -12.88 -3.92
CA LYS A 178 4.21 -11.79 -4.69
C LYS A 178 3.70 -10.70 -3.77
N LYS A 179 3.78 -9.45 -4.23
CA LYS A 179 3.17 -8.29 -3.57
C LYS A 179 2.15 -7.66 -4.49
N ARG A 180 1.03 -7.22 -3.92
CA ARG A 180 0.09 -6.31 -4.55
C ARG A 180 -0.12 -5.08 -3.68
N ILE A 181 -0.10 -3.91 -4.29
CA ILE A 181 -0.45 -2.66 -3.63
C ILE A 181 -1.65 -2.09 -4.39
N THR A 182 -2.78 -1.99 -3.70
CA THR A 182 -3.99 -1.39 -4.24
C THR A 182 -4.16 0.00 -3.64
N CYS A 183 -3.85 1.04 -4.42
CA CYS A 183 -4.10 2.42 -4.03
C CYS A 183 -5.54 2.80 -4.40
N VAL A 184 -6.25 3.42 -3.47
CA VAL A 184 -7.60 3.93 -3.71
C VAL A 184 -7.55 5.44 -3.90
N SER A 185 -8.25 5.90 -4.94
CA SER A 185 -8.44 7.33 -5.24
C SER A 185 -9.88 7.62 -5.58
N GLY A 186 -10.40 8.75 -5.09
CA GLY A 186 -11.81 9.09 -5.18
C GLY A 186 -12.70 8.23 -4.27
N GLY A 187 -13.96 8.67 -4.13
CA GLY A 187 -14.92 8.02 -3.25
C GLY A 187 -14.60 8.18 -1.75
N VAL A 188 -15.31 7.40 -0.93
CA VAL A 188 -15.21 7.46 0.54
C VAL A 188 -13.90 6.90 1.12
N PHE A 189 -13.12 6.16 0.31
CA PHE A 189 -11.87 5.53 0.71
C PHE A 189 -10.63 6.22 0.11
N ASP A 190 -10.78 7.47 -0.33
CA ASP A 190 -9.69 8.24 -0.93
C ASP A 190 -8.49 8.34 0.02
N GLY A 191 -7.29 8.15 -0.52
CA GLY A 191 -6.06 8.23 0.28
C GLY A 191 -5.76 6.98 1.12
N LEU A 192 -6.49 5.88 0.96
CA LEU A 192 -6.15 4.57 1.54
C LEU A 192 -5.40 3.68 0.54
N SER A 193 -4.59 2.77 1.06
CA SER A 193 -3.96 1.69 0.28
C SER A 193 -4.06 0.37 1.02
N VAL A 194 -4.23 -0.72 0.28
CA VAL A 194 -4.12 -2.08 0.81
C VAL A 194 -2.87 -2.74 0.23
N VAL A 195 -2.00 -3.24 1.10
CA VAL A 195 -0.76 -3.95 0.73
C VAL A 195 -0.94 -5.42 1.06
N GLU A 196 -0.72 -6.29 0.08
CA GLU A 196 -0.96 -7.72 0.18
C GLU A 196 0.32 -8.48 -0.18
N TYR A 197 0.65 -9.49 0.62
CA TYR A 197 1.78 -10.39 0.40
C TYR A 197 1.25 -11.80 0.25
N SER A 198 1.50 -12.41 -0.90
CA SER A 198 0.98 -13.73 -1.27
C SER A 198 2.14 -14.70 -1.49
N GLY A 199 2.04 -15.89 -0.90
CA GLY A 199 3.08 -16.91 -0.91
C GLY A 199 3.88 -16.94 0.38
N VAL A 200 4.89 -17.81 0.42
CA VAL A 200 5.79 -17.96 1.56
C VAL A 200 7.11 -17.28 1.24
N TYR A 201 7.51 -16.35 2.09
CA TYR A 201 8.82 -15.76 2.07
C TYR A 201 9.83 -16.83 2.47
N VAL A 202 10.76 -17.09 1.56
CA VAL A 202 11.93 -17.92 1.81
C VAL A 202 13.08 -16.95 1.79
N ASP A 203 13.88 -16.92 2.85
CA ASP A 203 15.12 -16.16 2.89
C ASP A 203 16.10 -16.83 1.93
N THR A 204 15.97 -16.51 0.65
CA THR A 204 16.97 -16.82 -0.33
C THR A 204 18.02 -15.73 -0.17
N THR A 205 19.15 -16.07 0.45
CA THR A 205 20.36 -15.24 0.48
C THR A 205 20.88 -15.06 -0.95
N VAL A 206 20.16 -14.28 -1.76
CA VAL A 206 20.63 -13.85 -3.07
C VAL A 206 21.61 -12.73 -2.79
N LEU A 207 22.88 -13.11 -2.68
CA LEU A 207 24.01 -12.21 -2.67
C LEU A 207 23.83 -11.22 -3.83
N HIS A 208 23.67 -9.93 -3.52
CA HIS A 208 23.71 -8.92 -4.57
C HIS A 208 25.10 -9.00 -5.23
N SER A 209 25.18 -8.84 -6.55
CA SER A 209 26.41 -9.04 -7.35
C SER A 209 27.66 -8.27 -6.89
N ASN A 210 27.51 -7.27 -6.02
CA ASN A 210 28.60 -6.48 -5.44
C ASN A 210 28.99 -6.89 -4.01
N ALA A 211 28.23 -7.77 -3.38
CA ALA A 211 28.51 -8.32 -2.05
C ALA A 211 28.96 -9.78 -2.20
N LYS A 212 30.11 -10.01 -2.86
CA LYS A 212 30.57 -11.38 -3.15
C LYS A 212 30.87 -12.22 -1.89
N ASN A 213 31.00 -11.61 -0.70
CA ASN A 213 31.49 -12.26 0.52
C ASN A 213 30.62 -12.03 1.79
N SER A 214 29.32 -11.70 1.67
CA SER A 214 28.49 -11.41 2.85
C SER A 214 27.42 -12.49 3.09
N THR A 215 27.55 -13.27 4.16
CA THR A 215 26.50 -14.20 4.64
C THR A 215 25.27 -13.49 5.21
N ARG A 216 25.27 -12.16 5.34
CA ARG A 216 24.14 -11.41 5.90
C ARG A 216 23.02 -11.24 4.87
N ALA A 217 21.78 -11.48 5.32
CA ALA A 217 20.57 -11.18 4.57
C ALA A 217 20.54 -9.70 4.14
N TYR A 218 20.12 -9.44 2.91
CA TYR A 218 20.04 -8.08 2.38
C TYR A 218 18.84 -7.35 2.97
N VAL A 219 19.09 -6.42 3.89
CA VAL A 219 18.09 -5.48 4.38
C VAL A 219 18.29 -4.14 3.67
N ARG A 220 17.31 -3.73 2.87
CA ARG A 220 17.35 -2.42 2.22
C ARG A 220 17.24 -1.33 3.29
N SER A 221 18.23 -0.46 3.38
CA SER A 221 18.18 0.68 4.31
C SER A 221 17.03 1.61 3.93
N ASN A 222 16.25 2.05 4.92
CA ASN A 222 15.14 2.98 4.73
C ASN A 222 15.64 4.25 3.98
N PRO A 223 14.96 4.71 2.92
CA PRO A 223 15.38 5.89 2.15
C PRO A 223 15.64 7.13 3.00
N THR A 224 14.85 7.36 4.05
CA THR A 224 15.02 8.49 4.98
C THR A 224 16.34 8.39 5.76
N VAL A 225 16.81 7.17 6.06
CA VAL A 225 18.12 6.96 6.69
C VAL A 225 19.24 7.29 5.71
N LEU A 226 19.09 6.91 4.44
CA LEU A 226 20.07 7.24 3.39
C LEU A 226 20.15 8.76 3.14
N GLU A 227 19.02 9.46 3.19
CA GLU A 227 18.97 10.93 3.10
C GLU A 227 19.67 11.60 4.30
N LYS A 228 19.46 11.09 5.52
CA LYS A 228 20.17 11.57 6.72
C LYS A 228 21.68 11.38 6.62
N ILE A 229 22.15 10.21 6.17
CA ILE A 229 23.58 9.94 5.98
C ILE A 229 24.17 10.89 4.92
N ARG A 230 23.41 11.17 3.86
CA ARG A 230 23.84 12.09 2.79
C ARG A 230 23.88 13.54 3.27
N GLY A 231 22.91 13.97 4.08
CA GLY A 231 22.86 15.30 4.67
C GLY A 231 23.86 15.53 5.80
N GLY A 232 24.36 14.46 6.43
CA GLY A 232 25.32 14.52 7.54
C GLY A 232 26.80 14.63 7.15
N LYS A 233 27.15 14.72 5.87
CA LYS A 233 28.54 14.95 5.44
C LYS A 233 28.82 16.44 5.26
N LYS A 234 29.32 17.08 6.33
CA LYS A 234 30.44 18.04 6.27
C LYS A 234 30.96 18.34 7.68
N GLN A 235 32.29 18.36 7.79
CA GLN A 235 33.15 18.74 8.91
C GLN A 235 33.50 17.64 9.91
N ASP A 236 34.56 16.90 9.58
CA ASP A 236 35.77 16.96 10.42
C ASP A 236 36.98 16.88 9.47
N THR A 237 37.61 18.03 9.24
CA THR A 237 38.96 18.07 8.69
C THR A 237 39.92 17.38 9.67
N PRO A 238 40.88 16.58 9.19
CA PRO A 238 41.89 15.97 10.07
C PRO A 238 42.61 17.09 10.84
N ARG A 239 42.69 16.98 12.18
CA ARG A 239 43.53 17.87 13.00
C ARG A 239 44.95 17.83 12.43
N GLY A 240 45.42 18.97 11.94
CA GLY A 240 46.79 19.13 11.49
C GLY A 240 47.75 18.76 12.63
N VAL A 241 48.64 17.81 12.37
CA VAL A 241 49.76 17.52 13.26
C VAL A 241 50.74 18.68 13.10
N SER A 242 50.82 19.55 14.10
CA SER A 242 51.90 20.52 14.22
C SER A 242 53.18 19.78 14.61
N ASN A 243 54.14 19.69 13.69
CA ASN A 243 55.51 19.31 14.02
C ASN A 243 56.18 20.54 14.66
N ASN A 244 56.59 20.41 15.93
CA ASN A 244 57.56 21.31 16.53
C ASN A 244 58.96 20.80 16.17
N GLY A 245 59.74 21.63 15.49
CA GLY A 245 61.16 21.47 15.21
C GLY A 245 61.75 22.84 14.91
#